data_AF-A0A4Q3THK1-F1
#
_entry.id   AF-A0A4Q3THK1-F1
#
_cell.length_a   1.000
_cell.length_b   1.000
_cell.length_c   1.000
_cell.angle_alpha   90.00
_cell.angle_beta   90.00
_cell.angle_gamma   90.00
#
_symmetry.space_group_name_H-M   'P 1'
#
loop_
_entity.id
_entity.type
_entity.pdbx_description
1 polymer ?
#
loop_
_entity_poly.entity_id
_entity_poly.type
_entity_poly.pdbx_seq_one_letter_code
_entity_poly.pdbx_strand_id
1 'polypeptide(L)'
;GFGASRLGLELIAELKRVMADPEAHAPKLERPAHNQPAPPSVVELLKVLLKAKSDNAGVATKLIANVSDLEKIALSDDADVDALKGWRRQLFGEDALKLKRGEIALVLNGPRVEVVEIE
;
A
#
# COMPACT_ATOMS: atom_id res chain seq x y z
N GLY A 1 10.27 25.11 39.32
CA GLY A 1 9.69 24.64 38.05
C GLY A 1 10.69 23.76 37.30
N PHE A 2 10.24 22.99 36.31
CA PHE A 2 11.06 21.97 35.62
C PHE A 2 12.42 22.48 35.11
N GLY A 3 12.48 23.70 34.55
CA GLY A 3 13.73 24.28 34.02
C GLY A 3 14.82 24.55 35.07
N ALA A 4 14.46 24.71 36.35
CA ALA A 4 15.42 24.88 37.44
C ALA A 4 15.71 23.57 38.19
N SER A 5 15.07 22.47 37.80
CA SER A 5 15.34 21.15 38.37
C SER A 5 16.65 20.58 37.84
N ARG A 6 17.25 19.65 38.58
CA ARG A 6 18.45 18.92 38.15
C ARG A 6 18.31 18.30 36.75
N LEU A 7 17.18 17.64 36.48
CA LEU A 7 16.89 17.03 35.19
C LEU A 7 16.78 18.06 34.05
N GLY A 8 16.19 19.23 34.33
CA GLY A 8 16.12 20.32 33.35
C GLY A 8 17.50 20.87 33.00
N LEU A 9 18.37 21.02 34.00
CA LEU A 9 19.75 21.47 33.80
C LEU A 9 20.58 20.44 33.01
N GLU A 10 20.44 19.15 33.33
CA GLU A 10 21.10 18.04 32.61
C GLU A 10 20.67 17.99 31.14
N LEU A 11 19.37 18.09 30.85
CA LEU A 11 18.85 18.12 29.48
C LEU A 11 19.38 19.32 28.68
N ILE A 12 19.45 20.51 29.30
CA ILE A 12 19.99 21.71 28.64
C ILE A 12 21.49 21.56 28.36
N ALA A 13 22.25 20.98 29.29
CA ALA A 13 23.68 20.73 29.10
C ALA A 13 23.90 19.75 27.94
N GLU A 14 23.10 18.70 27.88
CA GLU A 14 23.16 17.70 26.83
C GLU A 14 22.78 18.26 25.46
N LEU A 15 21.72 19.06 25.39
CA LEU A 15 21.33 19.77 24.16
C LEU A 15 22.44 20.68 23.66
N LYS A 16 23.10 21.45 24.53
CA LYS A 16 24.23 22.30 24.14
C LYS A 16 25.40 21.48 23.58
N ARG A 17 25.69 20.32 24.18
CA ARG A 17 26.74 19.40 23.73
C ARG A 17 26.43 18.84 22.34
N VAL A 18 25.20 18.39 22.12
CA VAL A 18 24.73 17.86 20.83
C VAL A 18 24.69 18.96 19.76
N MET A 19 24.23 20.16 20.11
CA MET A 19 24.15 21.28 19.17
C MET A 19 25.52 21.84 18.73
N ALA A 20 26.60 21.54 19.47
CA ALA A 20 27.96 21.89 19.07
C ALA A 20 28.46 21.05 17.88
N ASP A 21 27.92 19.84 17.70
CA ASP A 21 28.17 18.97 16.54
C ASP A 21 26.90 18.17 16.18
N PRO A 22 25.92 18.83 15.54
CA PRO A 22 24.64 18.20 15.24
C PRO A 22 24.76 17.04 14.27
N GLU A 23 25.71 17.11 13.32
CA GLU A 23 25.86 16.09 12.28
C GLU A 23 26.38 14.77 12.84
N ALA A 24 27.32 14.80 13.80
CA ALA A 24 27.83 13.58 14.44
C ALA A 24 26.78 12.88 15.33
N HIS A 25 25.82 13.63 15.86
CA HIS A 25 24.77 13.11 16.76
C HIS A 25 23.44 12.85 16.05
N ALA A 26 23.26 13.37 14.84
CA ALA A 26 22.06 13.16 14.06
C ALA A 26 21.91 11.66 13.72
N PRO A 27 20.77 11.03 14.02
CA PRO A 27 20.52 9.68 13.54
C PRO A 27 20.49 9.69 12.01
N LYS A 28 21.05 8.64 11.40
CA LYS A 28 20.88 8.42 9.96
C LYS A 28 19.41 8.12 9.71
N LEU A 29 18.70 9.11 9.17
CA LEU A 29 17.35 8.94 8.66
C LEU A 29 17.45 8.18 7.33
N GLU A 30 17.03 6.93 7.33
CA GLU A 30 16.66 6.28 6.08
C GLU A 30 15.50 7.07 5.50
N ARG A 31 15.78 7.86 4.47
CA ARG A 31 14.72 8.50 3.69
C ARG A 31 13.91 7.35 3.10
N PRO A 32 12.60 7.27 3.36
CA PRO A 32 11.76 6.34 2.63
C PRO A 32 12.06 6.56 1.16
N ALA A 33 12.33 5.48 0.42
CA ALA A 33 12.49 5.59 -1.02
C ALA A 33 11.33 6.43 -1.56
N HIS A 34 11.63 7.38 -2.45
CA HIS A 34 10.60 8.16 -3.13
C HIS A 34 9.88 7.19 -4.07
N ASN A 35 8.97 6.40 -3.50
CA ASN A 35 8.20 5.43 -4.25
C ASN A 35 7.29 6.23 -5.16
N GLN A 36 7.38 5.93 -6.45
CA GLN A 36 6.46 6.47 -7.42
C GLN A 36 5.03 6.19 -6.93
N PRO A 37 4.13 7.20 -6.88
CA PRO A 37 2.76 6.95 -6.48
C PRO A 37 2.12 5.97 -7.47
N ALA A 38 1.32 5.04 -6.95
CA ALA A 38 0.56 4.12 -7.77
C ALA A 38 -0.34 4.90 -8.75
N PRO A 39 -0.42 4.51 -10.05
CA PRO A 39 -1.31 5.16 -10.99
C PRO A 39 -2.76 5.11 -10.51
N PRO A 40 -3.44 6.25 -10.27
CA PRO A 40 -4.76 6.25 -9.63
C PRO A 40 -5.82 5.48 -10.42
N SER A 41 -5.77 5.55 -11.75
CA SER A 41 -6.70 4.81 -12.63
C SER A 41 -6.56 3.30 -12.50
N VAL A 42 -5.33 2.79 -12.37
CA VAL A 42 -5.08 1.35 -12.18
C VAL A 42 -5.65 0.91 -10.84
N VAL A 43 -5.43 1.68 -9.78
CA VAL A 43 -5.97 1.37 -8.45
C VAL A 43 -7.51 1.37 -8.45
N GLU A 44 -8.16 2.30 -9.16
CA GLU A 44 -9.63 2.31 -9.28
C GLU A 44 -10.16 1.08 -10.05
N LEU A 45 -9.51 0.68 -11.16
CA LEU A 45 -9.88 -0.55 -11.86
C LEU A 45 -9.73 -1.79 -10.97
N LEU A 46 -8.66 -1.87 -10.18
CA LEU A 46 -8.45 -2.95 -9.22
C LEU A 46 -9.53 -2.96 -8.12
N LYS A 47 -10.00 -1.79 -7.65
CA LYS A 47 -11.12 -1.70 -6.70
C LYS A 47 -12.42 -2.24 -7.29
N VAL A 48 -12.71 -1.90 -8.55
CA VAL A 48 -13.90 -2.40 -9.25
C VAL A 48 -13.83 -3.92 -9.40
N LEU A 49 -12.69 -4.47 -9.84
CA LEU A 49 -12.46 -5.91 -9.91
C LEU A 49 -12.62 -6.58 -8.54
N LEU A 50 -11.98 -6.03 -7.50
CA LEU A 50 -12.05 -6.55 -6.14
C LEU A 50 -13.50 -6.62 -5.65
N LYS A 51 -14.29 -5.58 -5.93
CA LYS A 51 -15.71 -5.54 -5.57
C LYS A 51 -16.50 -6.62 -6.32
N ALA A 52 -16.29 -6.77 -7.63
CA ALA A 52 -16.96 -7.80 -8.43
C ALA A 52 -16.63 -9.22 -7.94
N LYS A 53 -15.35 -9.51 -7.65
CA LYS A 53 -14.92 -10.81 -7.10
C LYS A 53 -15.47 -11.07 -5.70
N SER A 54 -15.45 -10.04 -4.85
CA SER A 54 -16.01 -10.08 -3.50
C SER A 54 -17.50 -10.42 -3.50
N ASP A 55 -18.28 -9.77 -4.36
CA ASP A 55 -19.73 -9.98 -4.47
C ASP A 55 -20.05 -11.39 -5.00
N ASN A 56 -19.31 -11.86 -6.00
CA ASN A 56 -19.50 -13.20 -6.57
C ASN A 56 -19.14 -14.32 -5.57
N ALA A 57 -18.12 -14.14 -4.73
CA ALA A 57 -17.70 -15.13 -3.75
C ALA A 57 -18.40 -15.01 -2.39
N GLY A 58 -19.15 -13.94 -2.14
CA GLY A 58 -19.77 -13.66 -0.84
C GLY A 58 -18.76 -13.38 0.27
N VAL A 59 -17.55 -12.94 -0.07
CA VAL A 59 -16.47 -12.65 0.89
C VAL A 59 -16.24 -11.14 0.94
N ALA A 60 -16.19 -10.55 2.14
CA ALA A 60 -15.95 -9.11 2.29
C ALA A 60 -14.62 -8.66 1.66
N THR A 61 -14.63 -7.56 0.88
CA THR A 61 -13.46 -7.03 0.17
C THR A 61 -12.20 -6.93 1.06
N LYS A 62 -12.35 -6.42 2.28
CA LYS A 62 -11.25 -6.26 3.25
C LYS A 62 -10.58 -7.57 3.68
N LEU A 63 -11.25 -8.71 3.55
CA LEU A 63 -10.64 -10.02 3.82
C LEU A 63 -9.80 -10.52 2.65
N ILE A 64 -10.08 -10.02 1.44
CA ILE A 64 -9.39 -10.37 0.19
C ILE A 64 -8.18 -9.45 -0.02
N ALA A 65 -8.39 -8.13 0.04
CA ALA A 65 -7.33 -7.12 -0.15
C ALA A 65 -7.74 -5.78 0.48
N ASN A 66 -6.74 -5.00 0.89
CA ASN A 66 -6.91 -3.60 1.30
C ASN A 66 -6.37 -2.63 0.23
N VAL A 67 -6.60 -1.32 0.39
CA VAL A 67 -6.16 -0.31 -0.59
C VAL A 67 -4.64 -0.28 -0.76
N SER A 68 -3.88 -0.47 0.32
CA SER A 68 -2.41 -0.53 0.26
C SER A 68 -1.93 -1.74 -0.55
N ASP A 69 -2.64 -2.87 -0.50
CA ASP A 69 -2.34 -4.02 -1.36
C ASP A 69 -2.54 -3.65 -2.84
N LEU A 70 -3.65 -2.96 -3.17
CA LEU A 70 -3.95 -2.55 -4.54
C LEU A 70 -2.91 -1.56 -5.08
N GLU A 71 -2.46 -0.61 -4.27
CA GLU A 71 -1.41 0.33 -4.64
C GLU A 71 -0.09 -0.39 -4.92
N LYS A 72 0.29 -1.37 -4.09
CA LYS A 72 1.50 -2.18 -4.29
C LYS A 72 1.41 -3.03 -5.55
N ILE A 73 0.26 -3.66 -5.81
CA ILE A 73 0.02 -4.45 -7.05
C ILE A 73 0.06 -3.54 -8.29
N ALA A 74 -0.52 -2.34 -8.21
CA ALA A 74 -0.47 -1.37 -9.30
C ALA A 74 0.98 -0.98 -9.65
N LEU A 75 1.88 -0.94 -8.66
CA LEU A 75 3.30 -0.63 -8.84
C LEU A 75 4.15 -1.83 -9.26
N SER A 76 3.83 -3.05 -8.80
CA SER A 76 4.66 -4.24 -9.04
C SER A 76 3.83 -5.51 -9.20
N ASP A 77 4.19 -6.34 -10.18
CA ASP A 77 3.58 -7.67 -10.38
C ASP A 77 4.03 -8.67 -9.30
N ASP A 78 5.19 -8.42 -8.69
CA ASP A 78 5.80 -9.24 -7.63
C ASP A 78 5.62 -8.62 -6.24
N ALA A 79 4.57 -7.81 -6.06
CA ALA A 79 4.28 -7.16 -4.78
C ALA A 79 4.16 -8.18 -3.64
N ASP A 80 4.92 -7.98 -2.56
CA ASP A 80 4.81 -8.81 -1.36
C ASP A 80 3.59 -8.42 -0.52
N VAL A 81 2.41 -8.92 -0.93
CA VAL A 81 1.12 -8.64 -0.31
C VAL A 81 0.26 -9.90 -0.16
N ASP A 82 -0.62 -9.91 0.83
CA ASP A 82 -1.50 -11.05 1.09
C ASP A 82 -2.45 -11.35 -0.07
N ALA A 83 -2.86 -10.32 -0.82
CA ALA A 83 -3.71 -10.44 -2.00
C ALA A 83 -3.08 -11.30 -3.12
N LEU A 84 -1.74 -11.43 -3.15
CA LEU A 84 -1.01 -12.25 -4.12
C LEU A 84 -0.57 -13.62 -3.58
N LYS A 85 -1.12 -14.04 -2.42
CA LYS A 85 -0.77 -15.31 -1.77
C LYS A 85 -2.00 -16.20 -1.51
N GLY A 86 -1.79 -17.52 -1.54
CA GLY A 86 -2.79 -18.51 -1.15
C GLY A 86 -4.14 -18.35 -1.85
N TRP A 87 -5.24 -18.51 -1.10
CA TRP A 87 -6.60 -18.43 -1.63
C TRP A 87 -6.98 -17.04 -2.16
N ARG A 88 -6.39 -15.96 -1.62
CA ARG A 88 -6.63 -14.59 -2.10
C ARG A 88 -6.09 -14.37 -3.49
N ARG A 89 -4.93 -14.98 -3.79
CA ARG A 89 -4.35 -15.00 -5.14
C ARG A 89 -5.33 -15.63 -6.13
N GLN A 90 -5.85 -16.80 -5.80
CA GLN A 90 -6.78 -17.54 -6.65
C GLN A 90 -8.11 -16.79 -6.85
N LEU A 91 -8.61 -16.12 -5.80
CA LEU A 91 -9.87 -15.40 -5.87
C LEU A 91 -9.78 -14.05 -6.60
N PHE A 92 -8.67 -13.33 -6.44
CA PHE A 92 -8.50 -11.95 -6.90
C PHE A 92 -7.13 -11.69 -7.52
N GLY A 93 -6.05 -12.10 -6.86
CA GLY A 93 -4.69 -11.71 -7.24
C GLY A 93 -4.28 -12.08 -8.67
N GLU A 94 -4.66 -13.25 -9.17
CA GLU A 94 -4.35 -13.63 -10.57
C GLU A 94 -5.05 -12.71 -11.56
N ASP A 95 -6.34 -12.46 -11.38
CA ASP A 95 -7.09 -11.56 -12.26
C ASP A 95 -6.65 -10.11 -12.10
N ALA A 96 -6.26 -9.67 -10.91
CA ALA A 96 -5.68 -8.34 -10.70
C ALA A 96 -4.43 -8.12 -11.56
N LEU A 97 -3.56 -9.14 -11.63
CA LEU A 97 -2.37 -9.13 -12.45
C LEU A 97 -2.71 -9.20 -13.95
N LYS A 98 -3.66 -10.07 -14.35
CA LYS A 98 -4.15 -10.14 -15.75
C LYS A 98 -4.74 -8.82 -16.21
N LEU A 99 -5.55 -8.16 -15.36
CA LEU A 99 -6.17 -6.86 -15.66
C LEU A 99 -5.10 -5.78 -15.84
N LYS A 100 -4.10 -5.76 -14.96
CA LYS A 100 -2.96 -4.83 -15.08
C LYS A 100 -2.17 -5.02 -16.38
N ARG A 101 -2.03 -6.26 -16.85
CA ARG A 101 -1.36 -6.60 -18.11
C ARG A 101 -2.23 -6.42 -19.36
N GLY A 102 -3.52 -6.10 -19.20
CA GLY A 102 -4.45 -5.95 -20.33
C GLY A 102 -4.86 -7.28 -20.96
N GLU A 103 -4.80 -8.38 -20.21
CA GLU A 103 -5.21 -9.72 -20.66
C GLU A 103 -6.71 -9.97 -20.44
N ILE A 104 -7.33 -9.19 -19.55
CA ILE A 104 -8.77 -9.21 -19.29
C ILE A 104 -9.33 -7.80 -19.27
N ALA A 105 -10.63 -7.68 -19.55
CA ALA A 105 -11.40 -6.45 -19.47
C ALA A 105 -12.52 -6.57 -18.44
N LEU A 106 -12.90 -5.42 -17.87
CA LEU A 106 -14.11 -5.28 -17.08
C LEU A 106 -15.22 -4.73 -17.98
N VAL A 107 -16.35 -5.42 -18.03
CA VAL A 107 -17.53 -5.01 -18.80
C VAL A 107 -18.74 -4.87 -17.88
N LEU A 108 -19.71 -4.08 -18.31
CA LEU A 108 -21.00 -3.97 -17.64
C LEU A 108 -22.02 -4.89 -18.31
N ASN A 109 -22.61 -5.78 -17.52
CA ASN A 109 -23.79 -6.54 -17.89
C ASN A 109 -24.97 -6.06 -17.03
N GLY A 110 -25.70 -5.07 -17.55
CA GLY A 110 -26.70 -4.34 -16.77
C GLY A 110 -26.06 -3.67 -15.54
N PRO A 111 -26.54 -3.94 -14.31
CA PRO A 111 -25.98 -3.36 -13.09
C PRO A 111 -24.75 -4.13 -12.53
N ARG A 112 -24.31 -5.20 -13.20
CA ARG A 112 -23.20 -6.06 -12.73
C ARG A 112 -21.93 -5.83 -13.53
N VAL A 113 -20.79 -5.94 -12.85
CA VAL A 113 -19.47 -5.97 -13.48
C VAL A 113 -19.09 -7.42 -13.76
N GLU A 114 -18.69 -7.71 -14.98
CA GLU A 114 -18.18 -9.01 -15.42
C GLU A 114 -16.75 -8.90 -15.95
N VAL A 115 -16.01 -10.00 -15.87
CA VAL A 115 -14.64 -10.12 -16.38
C VAL A 115 -14.68 -10.90 -17.68
N VAL A 116 -14.06 -10.38 -18.73
CA VAL A 116 -13.93 -11.03 -20.04
C VAL A 116 -12.46 -11.10 -20.46
N GLU A 117 -12.09 -12.11 -21.22
CA GLU A 117 -10.74 -12.19 -21.82
C GLU A 117 -10.64 -11.25 -23.03
N ILE A 118 -9.47 -10.64 -23.21
CA ILE A 118 -9.18 -9.79 -24.36
C ILE A 118 -8.42 -10.66 -25.37
N GLU A 119 -9.04 -10.94 -26.51
CA GLU A 119 -8.38 -11.52 -27.71
C GLU A 119 -7.62 -10.45 -28.51
#